data_AF-A0A5J4UNM4-F1
#
_entry.id   AF-A0A5J4UNM4-F1
#
_cell.length_a   1.000
_cell.length_b   1.000
_cell.length_c   1.000
_cell.angle_alpha   90.00
_cell.angle_beta   90.00
_cell.angle_gamma   90.00
#
_symmetry.space_group_name_H-M   'P 1'
#
loop_
_entity.id
_entity.type
_entity.pdbx_description
1 polymer ?
#
loop_
_entity_poly.entity_id
_entity_poly.type
_entity_poly.pdbx_seq_one_letter_code
_entity_poly.pdbx_strand_id
1 'polypeptide(L)'
;RIIGNIGFKDNQIIKAEYDSEKGTLIFFVDGVQQPVYITEIKEKVRFIIFMWHAGATCTIRSLKKLARPTTGHVANEKAVQW
;
A
#
# COMPACT_ATOMS: atom_id res chain seq x y z
N ARG A 1 3.15 16.98 15.22
CA ARG A 1 2.73 16.78 13.81
C ARG A 1 2.79 15.28 13.55
N ILE A 2 1.67 14.62 13.26
CA ILE A 2 1.68 13.19 12.97
C ILE A 2 2.36 13.02 11.61
N ILE A 3 3.48 12.29 11.54
CA ILE A 3 4.17 11.96 10.29
C ILE A 3 3.44 10.73 9.74
N GLY A 4 2.40 10.94 8.93
CA GLY A 4 1.65 9.88 8.28
C GLY A 4 2.25 9.50 6.92
N ASN A 5 1.50 8.72 6.14
CA ASN A 5 1.86 8.44 4.75
C ASN A 5 1.90 9.73 3.94
N ILE A 6 2.86 9.84 3.02
CA ILE A 6 2.90 10.96 2.10
C ILE A 6 1.79 10.83 1.06
N GLY A 7 1.29 11.97 0.59
CA GLY A 7 0.47 11.99 -0.63
C GLY A 7 1.32 11.63 -1.84
N PHE A 8 0.77 10.83 -2.74
CA PHE A 8 1.39 10.58 -4.04
C PHE A 8 0.96 11.63 -5.08
N LYS A 9 1.70 11.68 -6.18
CA LYS A 9 1.49 12.57 -7.32
C LYS A 9 1.43 11.76 -8.62
N ASP A 10 1.09 12.43 -9.71
CA ASP A 10 1.08 11.85 -11.04
C ASP A 10 2.45 11.24 -11.40
N ASN A 11 2.40 10.18 -12.20
CA ASN A 11 3.55 9.41 -12.71
C ASN A 11 4.42 8.70 -11.66
N GLN A 12 4.01 8.70 -10.38
CA GLN A 12 4.66 7.89 -9.35
C GLN A 12 4.18 6.43 -9.37
N ILE A 13 5.04 5.52 -8.93
CA ILE A 13 4.69 4.10 -8.78
C ILE A 13 4.16 3.87 -7.38
N ILE A 14 2.91 3.43 -7.30
CA ILE A 14 2.28 3.01 -6.04
C ILE A 14 2.29 1.49 -5.97
N LYS A 15 2.70 0.97 -4.82
CA LYS A 15 2.60 -0.46 -4.51
C LYS A 15 1.77 -0.63 -3.23
N ALA A 16 0.84 -1.58 -3.28
CA ALA A 16 0.11 -2.08 -2.13
C ALA A 16 0.55 -3.53 -1.93
N GLU A 17 1.15 -3.83 -0.77
CA GLU A 17 1.64 -5.17 -0.44
C GLU A 17 0.80 -5.74 0.69
N TYR A 18 0.02 -6.77 0.37
CA TYR A 18 -0.81 -7.50 1.33
C TYR A 18 -0.10 -8.79 1.75
N ASP A 19 0.06 -8.95 3.06
CA ASP A 19 0.51 -10.20 3.68
C ASP A 19 -0.71 -10.88 4.31
N SER A 20 -1.17 -11.96 3.69
CA SER A 20 -2.34 -12.73 4.14
C SER A 20 -2.08 -13.56 5.39
N GLU A 21 -0.82 -13.91 5.68
CA GLU A 21 -0.47 -14.67 6.88
C GLU A 21 -0.52 -13.76 8.10
N LYS A 22 -0.07 -12.51 7.94
CA LYS A 22 -0.08 -11.49 9.01
C LYS A 22 -1.36 -10.65 9.05
N GLY A 23 -2.18 -10.68 7.99
CA GLY A 23 -3.36 -9.82 7.87
C GLY A 23 -2.99 -8.33 7.78
N THR A 24 -1.90 -7.99 7.09
CA THR A 24 -1.40 -6.60 6.98
C THR A 24 -1.39 -6.09 5.54
N LEU A 25 -1.62 -4.79 5.36
CA LEU A 25 -1.53 -4.09 4.08
C LEU A 25 -0.65 -2.84 4.22
N ILE A 26 0.48 -2.84 3.50
CA ILE A 26 1.50 -1.77 3.54
C ILE A 26 1.57 -1.09 2.18
N PHE A 27 1.72 0.24 2.18
CA PHE A 27 1.83 1.06 0.98
C PHE A 27 3.26 1.53 0.72
N PHE A 28 3.58 1.76 -0.55
CA PHE A 28 4.85 2.33 -1.00
C PHE A 28 4.58 3.41 -2.05
N VAL A 29 5.42 4.45 -2.04
CA VAL A 29 5.46 5.49 -3.07
C VAL A 29 6.86 5.52 -3.65
N ASP A 30 7.01 5.30 -4.96
CA ASP A 30 8.29 5.19 -5.68
C ASP A 30 9.29 4.24 -4.99
N GLY A 31 8.78 3.11 -4.50
CA GLY A 31 9.58 2.09 -3.82
C GLY A 31 9.90 2.38 -2.35
N VAL A 32 9.51 3.55 -1.81
CA VAL A 32 9.69 3.90 -0.40
C VAL A 32 8.49 3.45 0.42
N GLN A 33 8.72 2.56 1.39
CA GLN A 33 7.70 2.07 2.32
C GLN A 33 7.13 3.22 3.16
N GLN A 34 5.81 3.26 3.28
CA GLN A 34 5.09 4.25 4.06
C GLN A 34 4.86 3.75 5.51
N PRO A 35 4.91 4.64 6.51
CA PRO A 35 4.92 4.25 7.92
C PRO A 35 3.55 3.81 8.46
N VAL A 36 2.45 4.25 7.85
CA VAL A 36 1.10 3.88 8.27
C VAL A 36 0.60 2.71 7.42
N TYR A 37 0.21 1.63 8.09
CA TYR A 37 -0.24 0.40 7.46
C TYR A 37 -1.50 -0.14 8.14
N ILE A 38 -2.25 -0.99 7.44
CA ILE A 38 -3.46 -1.62 7.96
C ILE A 38 -3.09 -2.99 8.53
N THR A 39 -3.73 -3.40 9.62
CA THR A 39 -3.53 -4.69 10.30
C THR A 39 -4.86 -5.34 10.67
N GLU A 40 -4.83 -6.59 11.13
CA GLU A 40 -6.01 -7.38 11.55
C GLU A 40 -7.04 -7.63 10.45
N ILE A 41 -6.61 -7.64 9.18
CA ILE A 41 -7.48 -8.00 8.06
C ILE A 41 -7.72 -9.51 8.09
N LYS A 42 -8.96 -9.93 8.36
CA LYS A 42 -9.37 -11.34 8.49
C LYS A 42 -10.20 -11.83 7.29
N GLU A 43 -10.70 -10.89 6.48
CA GLU A 43 -11.55 -11.16 5.33
C GLU A 43 -10.77 -11.31 4.02
N LYS A 44 -11.48 -11.72 2.96
CA LYS A 44 -10.95 -11.75 1.60
C LYS A 44 -10.71 -10.32 1.09
N VAL A 45 -9.48 -10.05 0.66
CA VAL A 45 -9.10 -8.74 0.11
C VAL A 45 -9.33 -8.66 -1.40
N ARG A 46 -9.83 -7.51 -1.86
CA ARG A 46 -9.86 -7.11 -3.27
C ARG A 46 -9.11 -5.80 -3.44
N PHE A 47 -8.23 -5.71 -4.43
CA PHE A 47 -7.59 -4.45 -4.81
C PHE A 47 -8.48 -3.71 -5.80
N ILE A 48 -8.80 -2.46 -5.48
CA ILE A 48 -9.66 -1.59 -6.30
C ILE A 48 -8.89 -0.30 -6.56
N ILE A 49 -8.94 0.17 -7.81
CA ILE A 49 -8.39 1.47 -8.19
C ILE A 49 -9.56 2.40 -8.50
N PHE A 50 -9.58 3.55 -7.85
CA PHE A 50 -10.56 4.60 -8.08
C PHE A 50 -9.91 5.78 -8.80
N MET A 51 -10.55 6.26 -9.88
CA MET A 51 -10.10 7.42 -10.65
C MET A 51 -11.21 8.48 -10.65
N TRP A 52 -10.91 9.67 -10.12
CA TRP A 52 -11.89 10.75 -9.95
C TRP A 52 -12.10 11.58 -11.23
N HIS A 53 -11.03 11.90 -11.94
CA HIS A 53 -11.08 12.80 -13.09
C HIS A 53 -11.42 12.07 -14.39
N ALA A 54 -12.27 12.68 -15.23
CA ALA A 54 -12.55 12.20 -16.58
C ALA A 54 -11.26 12.17 -17.41
N GLY A 55 -11.04 11.06 -18.14
CA GLY A 55 -9.83 10.85 -18.94
C GLY A 55 -8.57 10.47 -18.12
N ALA A 56 -8.67 10.35 -16.79
CA ALA A 56 -7.58 9.82 -15.99
C ALA A 56 -7.28 8.37 -16.37
N THR A 57 -6.00 8.02 -16.36
CA THR A 57 -5.54 6.66 -16.63
C THR A 57 -4.63 6.19 -15.51
N CYS A 58 -4.60 4.88 -15.30
CA CYS A 58 -3.58 4.24 -14.49
C CYS A 58 -3.05 3.03 -15.23
N THR A 59 -1.79 2.69 -15.02
CA THR A 59 -1.18 1.49 -15.60
C THR A 59 -0.89 0.51 -14.48
N ILE A 60 -1.53 -0.66 -14.54
CA ILE A 60 -1.21 -1.76 -13.64
C ILE A 60 0.10 -2.39 -14.13
N ARG A 61 1.23 -2.02 -13.49
CA ARG A 61 2.56 -2.55 -13.86
C ARG A 61 2.69 -4.04 -13.55
N SER A 62 2.12 -4.50 -12.44
CA SER A 62 2.12 -5.92 -12.06
C SER A 62 1.08 -6.20 -10.98
N LEU A 63 0.46 -7.38 -11.05
CA LEU A 63 -0.24 -8.02 -9.94
C LEU A 63 0.35 -9.43 -9.81
N LYS A 64 1.09 -9.70 -8.73
CA LYS A 64 1.78 -10.99 -8.56
C LYS A 64 1.89 -11.36 -7.09
N LYS A 65 1.93 -12.67 -6.82
CA LYS A 65 2.33 -13.20 -5.52
C LYS A 65 3.85 -13.05 -5.37
N LEU A 66 4.30 -12.52 -4.23
CA LEU A 66 5.72 -12.41 -3.91
C LEU A 66 6.17 -13.67 -3.17
N ALA A 67 7.40 -14.13 -3.45
CA ALA A 67 7.98 -15.28 -2.78
C ALA A 67 8.46 -14.95 -1.36
N ARG A 68 8.79 -13.67 -1.10
CA ARG A 68 9.20 -13.13 0.18
C ARG A 68 8.63 -11.73 0.35
N PRO A 69 8.30 -11.29 1.58
CA PRO A 69 7.94 -9.90 1.84
C PRO A 69 9.06 -8.97 1.38
N THR A 70 8.68 -7.81 0.87
CA THR A 70 9.61 -6.70 0.61
C THR A 70 9.42 -5.55 1.61
N THR A 71 8.64 -5.82 2.66
CA THR A 71 8.38 -4.94 3.78
C THR A 71 9.42 -5.16 4.89
N GLY A 72 9.71 -4.10 5.64
CA GLY A 72 10.57 -4.14 6.82
C GLY A 72 10.11 -3.12 7.85
N HIS A 73 10.86 -2.95 8.95
CA HIS A 73 10.58 -1.91 9.92
C HIS A 73 11.02 -0.53 9.42
N VAL A 74 10.14 0.46 9.51
CA VAL A 74 10.44 1.88 9.25
C VAL A 74 10.21 2.74 10.49
N ALA A 75 10.86 3.91 10.53
CA ALA A 75 10.67 4.85 11.62
C ALA A 75 9.23 5.38 11.65
N ASN A 76 8.67 5.54 12.87
CA ASN A 76 7.32 6.05 13.11
C ASN A 76 6.19 5.16 12.58
N GLU A 77 6.41 3.84 12.52
CA GLU A 77 5.38 2.89 12.15
C GLU A 77 4.11 3.05 12.98
N LYS A 78 2.96 3.02 12.29
CA LYS A 78 1.65 3.09 12.92
C LYS A 78 0.70 2.10 12.26
N ALA A 79 0.28 1.12 13.04
CA ALA A 79 -0.78 0.21 12.65
C ALA A 79 -2.16 0.89 12.78
N VAL A 80 -2.99 0.73 11.76
CA VAL A 80 -4.41 1.06 11.77
C VAL A 80 -5.17 -0.26 11.76
N GLN A 81 -5.99 -0.47 12.78
CA GLN A 81 -6.84 -1.65 12.90
C GLN A 81 -7.92 -1.59 11.83
N TRP A 82 -8.10 -2.70 11.11
CA TRP A 82 -9.15 -2.89 10.12
C TRP A 82 -10.54 -2.95 10.77
#